data_AF-A0A7S1MVV6-F1
#
_entry.id   AF-A0A7S1MVV6-F1
#
_cell.length_a   1.000
_cell.length_b   1.000
_cell.length_c   1.000
_cell.angle_alpha   90.00
_cell.angle_beta   90.00
_cell.angle_gamma   90.00
#
_symmetry.space_group_name_H-M   'P 1'
#
loop_
_entity.id
_entity.type
_entity.pdbx_description
1 polymer ?
#
loop_
_entity_poly.entity_id
_entity_poly.type
_entity_poly.pdbx_seq_one_letter_code
_entity_poly.pdbx_strand_id
1 'polypeptide(L)'
;ALAAAVLEASARHGHPIYVETHRGTMTQDLRRTLDLVARFPELRFNADLSHWYTGHELTYGGEFYERAARLQPVFERVRFLHARVGNPGCIQTGLDDPGDYLT
;
A
#
# COMPACT_ATOMS: atom_id res chain seq x y z
N ALA A 1 -0.87 -10.90 -15.90
CA ALA A 1 -0.68 -10.02 -17.07
C ALA A 1 0.01 -8.71 -16.66
N LEU A 2 -0.64 -7.85 -15.86
CA LEU A 2 -0.11 -6.51 -15.55
C LEU A 2 1.24 -6.50 -14.78
N ALA A 3 1.37 -7.27 -13.69
CA ALA A 3 2.63 -7.32 -12.91
C ALA A 3 3.83 -7.79 -13.74
N ALA A 4 3.63 -8.79 -14.61
CA ALA A 4 4.66 -9.27 -15.51
C ALA A 4 5.07 -8.19 -16.52
N ALA A 5 4.10 -7.46 -17.08
CA ALA A 5 4.36 -6.37 -18.02
C ALA A 5 5.15 -5.21 -17.36
N VAL A 6 4.89 -4.90 -16.08
CA VAL A 6 5.67 -3.92 -15.33
C VAL A 6 7.13 -4.35 -15.19
N LEU A 7 7.37 -5.60 -14.80
CA LEU A 7 8.73 -6.14 -14.66
C LEU A 7 9.46 -6.18 -16.00
N GLU A 8 8.78 -6.63 -17.06
CA GLU A 8 9.33 -6.67 -18.41
C GLU A 8 9.69 -5.27 -18.91
N ALA A 9 8.80 -4.29 -18.76
CA ALA A 9 9.07 -2.91 -19.14
C ALA A 9 10.24 -2.31 -18.35
N SER A 10 10.28 -2.55 -17.03
CA SER A 10 11.36 -2.07 -16.18
C SER A 10 12.71 -2.63 -16.62
N ALA A 11 12.77 -3.94 -16.89
CA ALA A 11 13.98 -4.61 -17.38
C ALA A 11 14.39 -4.13 -18.78
N ARG A 12 13.43 -4.03 -19.70
CA ARG A 12 13.66 -3.62 -21.09
C ARG A 12 14.24 -2.22 -21.20
N HIS A 13 13.75 -1.30 -20.37
CA HIS A 13 14.15 0.10 -20.43
C HIS A 13 15.24 0.48 -19.42
N GLY A 14 15.60 -0.41 -18.49
CA GLY A 14 16.59 -0.11 -17.45
C GLY A 14 16.15 0.96 -16.45
N HIS A 15 14.84 1.23 -16.37
CA HIS A 15 14.27 2.19 -15.43
C HIS A 15 13.45 1.45 -14.38
N PRO A 16 13.67 1.70 -13.08
CA PRO A 16 12.88 1.04 -12.05
C PRO A 16 11.43 1.52 -12.10
N ILE A 17 10.49 0.58 -12.15
CA ILE A 17 9.05 0.87 -12.07
C ILE A 17 8.51 0.28 -10.78
N TYR A 18 7.82 1.11 -10.02
CA TYR A 18 7.32 0.79 -8.70
C TYR A 18 5.80 0.87 -8.70
N VAL A 19 5.13 -0.24 -8.39
CA VAL A 19 3.67 -0.29 -8.38
C VAL A 19 3.16 0.35 -7.09
N GLU A 20 2.24 1.30 -7.19
CA GLU A 20 1.61 1.91 -6.04
C GLU A 20 0.62 0.97 -5.35
N THR A 21 0.57 0.97 -4.03
CA THR A 21 -0.54 0.39 -3.27
C THR A 21 -1.76 1.30 -3.38
N HIS A 22 -2.73 0.98 -4.25
CA HIS A 22 -3.84 1.89 -4.57
C HIS A 22 -5.17 1.16 -4.73
N ARG A 23 -6.25 1.75 -4.20
CA ARG A 23 -7.62 1.22 -4.36
C ARG A 23 -8.06 1.26 -5.83
N GLY A 24 -8.86 0.30 -6.26
CA GLY A 24 -9.31 0.13 -7.65
C GLY A 24 -8.26 -0.54 -8.55
N THR A 25 -7.16 -1.04 -7.99
CA THR A 25 -6.06 -1.63 -8.76
C THR A 25 -5.73 -3.06 -8.31
N MET A 26 -4.68 -3.66 -8.89
CA MET A 26 -4.21 -4.99 -8.51
C MET A 26 -3.62 -5.05 -7.09
N THR A 27 -3.30 -3.90 -6.47
CA THR A 27 -2.79 -3.78 -5.10
C THR A 27 -3.84 -3.22 -4.13
N GLN A 28 -5.12 -3.30 -4.47
CA GLN A 28 -6.22 -2.77 -3.65
C GLN A 28 -6.20 -3.31 -2.21
N ASP A 29 -5.95 -4.60 -2.04
CA ASP A 29 -6.06 -5.26 -0.73
C ASP A 29 -4.78 -6.02 -0.36
N LEU A 30 -4.64 -6.25 0.95
CA LEU A 30 -3.47 -6.83 1.56
C LEU A 30 -3.22 -8.25 1.03
N ARG A 31 -4.28 -9.07 0.97
CA ARG A 31 -4.18 -10.47 0.55
C ARG A 31 -3.73 -10.58 -0.90
N ARG A 32 -4.37 -9.85 -1.80
CA ARG A 32 -4.00 -9.83 -3.23
C ARG A 32 -2.57 -9.34 -3.42
N THR A 33 -2.13 -8.36 -2.64
CA THR A 33 -0.75 -7.85 -2.74
C THR A 33 0.26 -8.88 -2.24
N LEU A 34 -0.05 -9.63 -1.18
CA LEU A 34 0.78 -10.76 -0.72
C LEU A 34 0.85 -11.87 -1.77
N ASP A 35 -0.28 -12.23 -2.39
CA ASP A 35 -0.31 -13.22 -3.47
C ASP A 35 0.51 -12.76 -4.69
N LEU A 36 0.49 -11.45 -5.00
CA LEU A 36 1.34 -10.85 -6.03
C LEU A 36 2.83 -10.95 -5.68
N VAL A 37 3.22 -10.65 -4.44
CA VAL A 37 4.60 -10.78 -3.97
C VAL A 37 5.10 -12.22 -4.05
N ALA A 38 4.27 -13.18 -3.64
CA ALA A 38 4.60 -14.60 -3.72
C ALA A 38 4.82 -15.05 -5.17
N ARG A 39 3.99 -14.57 -6.10
CA ARG A 39 4.09 -14.91 -7.53
C ARG A 39 5.19 -14.15 -8.27
N PHE A 40 5.47 -12.91 -7.88
CA PHE A 40 6.40 -12.00 -8.53
C PHE A 40 7.35 -11.40 -7.47
N PRO A 41 8.35 -12.16 -6.99
CA PRO A 41 9.22 -11.74 -5.90
C PRO A 41 10.07 -10.51 -6.24
N GLU A 42 10.28 -10.24 -7.53
CA GLU A 42 10.98 -9.09 -8.09
C GLU A 42 10.15 -7.79 -8.08
N LEU A 43 8.84 -7.89 -7.87
CA LEU A 43 7.98 -6.70 -7.83
C LEU A 43 8.38 -5.79 -6.67
N ARG A 44 8.37 -4.48 -6.92
CA ARG A 44 8.73 -3.43 -5.97
C ARG A 44 7.60 -2.40 -5.93
N PHE A 45 7.46 -1.74 -4.79
CA PHE A 45 6.29 -0.92 -4.50
C PHE A 45 6.64 0.52 -4.16
N ASN A 46 5.73 1.41 -4.56
CA ASN A 46 5.49 2.69 -3.91
C ASN A 46 4.41 2.47 -2.85
N ALA A 47 4.70 2.73 -1.59
CA ALA A 47 3.73 2.53 -0.53
C ALA A 47 2.92 3.80 -0.29
N ASP A 48 1.66 3.76 -0.75
CA ASP A 48 0.58 4.63 -0.32
C ASP A 48 -0.37 3.83 0.57
N LEU A 49 -0.03 3.77 1.87
CA LEU A 49 -0.74 2.92 2.83
C LEU A 49 -2.11 3.49 3.22
N SER A 50 -2.41 4.74 2.85
CA SER A 50 -3.69 5.37 3.14
C SER A 50 -4.86 4.66 2.46
N HIS A 51 -4.62 4.05 1.29
CA HIS A 51 -5.59 3.17 0.61
C HIS A 51 -5.89 1.88 1.37
N TRP A 52 -4.97 1.42 2.21
CA TRP A 52 -5.13 0.20 3.00
C TRP A 52 -5.69 0.50 4.38
N TYR A 53 -5.14 1.51 5.06
CA TYR A 53 -5.50 1.86 6.42
C TYR A 53 -6.97 2.27 6.54
N THR A 54 -7.39 3.26 5.74
CA THR A 54 -8.77 3.75 5.70
C THR A 54 -9.69 2.78 4.95
N GLY A 55 -9.19 2.14 3.88
CA GLY A 55 -10.00 1.29 3.01
C GLY A 55 -10.33 -0.10 3.56
N HIS A 56 -9.55 -0.61 4.52
CA HIS A 56 -9.71 -1.97 5.07
C HIS A 56 -9.79 -2.01 6.60
N GLU A 57 -10.04 -0.88 7.25
CA GLU A 57 -10.23 -0.78 8.71
C GLU A 57 -9.17 -1.57 9.49
N LEU A 58 -7.90 -1.33 9.18
CA LEU A 58 -6.78 -2.18 9.61
C LEU A 58 -6.63 -2.33 11.13
N THR A 59 -7.21 -1.40 11.89
CA THR A 59 -7.24 -1.39 13.36
C THR A 59 -8.41 -2.17 13.97
N TYR A 60 -9.43 -2.53 13.18
CA TYR A 60 -10.62 -3.20 13.68
C TYR A 60 -10.29 -4.59 14.25
N GLY A 61 -10.75 -4.86 15.47
CA GLY A 61 -10.48 -6.10 16.21
C GLY A 61 -9.17 -6.11 17.02
N GLY A 62 -8.40 -5.01 17.06
CA GLY A 62 -7.19 -4.93 17.88
C GLY A 62 -5.97 -5.67 17.29
N GLU A 63 -6.07 -6.19 16.07
CA GLU A 63 -5.07 -7.05 15.43
C GLU A 63 -4.08 -6.28 14.53
N PHE A 64 -3.97 -4.96 14.69
CA PHE A 64 -3.19 -4.11 13.79
C PHE A 64 -1.75 -4.60 13.60
N TYR A 65 -1.05 -4.89 14.70
CA TYR A 65 0.34 -5.33 14.66
C TYR A 65 0.52 -6.71 14.01
N GLU A 66 -0.43 -7.63 14.23
CA GLU A 66 -0.40 -8.95 13.59
C GLU A 66 -0.59 -8.84 12.07
N ARG A 67 -1.54 -7.98 11.64
CA ARG A 67 -1.79 -7.71 10.23
C ARG A 67 -0.59 -7.00 9.59
N ALA A 68 0.00 -6.03 10.28
CA ALA A 68 1.21 -5.35 9.82
C ALA A 68 2.39 -6.33 9.69
N ALA A 69 2.58 -7.25 10.64
CA ALA A 69 3.64 -8.26 10.57
C ALA A 69 3.48 -9.19 9.35
N ARG A 70 2.25 -9.56 9.00
CA ARG A 70 1.97 -10.36 7.78
C ARG A 70 2.34 -9.62 6.49
N LEU A 71 2.35 -8.28 6.51
CA LEU A 71 2.72 -7.44 5.37
C LEU A 71 4.22 -7.22 5.21
N GLN A 72 5.06 -7.75 6.11
CA GLN A 72 6.51 -7.59 6.04
C GLN A 72 7.11 -7.90 4.65
N PRO A 73 6.69 -8.96 3.92
CA PRO A 73 7.18 -9.21 2.57
C PRO A 73 6.88 -8.07 1.58
N VAL A 74 5.77 -7.36 1.74
CA VAL A 74 5.48 -6.16 0.94
C VAL A 74 6.41 -5.02 1.35
N PHE A 75 6.55 -4.78 2.66
CA PHE A 75 7.34 -3.67 3.19
C PHE A 75 8.83 -3.74 2.80
N GLU A 76 9.43 -4.93 2.80
CA GLU A 76 10.80 -5.15 2.32
C GLU A 76 11.01 -4.77 0.82
N ARG A 77 9.91 -4.71 0.07
CA ARG A 77 9.89 -4.40 -1.38
C ARG A 77 9.50 -2.96 -1.67
N VAL A 78 9.18 -2.16 -0.64
CA VAL A 78 8.92 -0.73 -0.78
C VAL A 78 10.22 0.00 -1.10
N ARG A 79 10.16 1.00 -1.99
CA ARG A 79 11.32 1.84 -2.35
C ARG A 79 11.11 3.32 -2.07
N PHE A 80 9.87 3.77 -2.00
CA PHE A 80 9.51 5.10 -1.54
C PHE A 80 8.04 5.10 -1.08
N LEU A 81 7.63 6.22 -0.48
CA LEU A 81 6.37 6.35 0.24
C LEU A 81 5.60 7.57 -0.27
N HIS A 82 4.30 7.41 -0.47
CA HIS A 82 3.35 8.51 -0.49
C HIS A 82 2.74 8.63 0.92
N ALA A 83 3.20 9.62 1.68
CA ALA A 83 2.74 9.85 3.03
C ALA A 83 1.62 10.91 3.06
N ARG A 84 0.57 10.64 3.82
CA ARG A 84 -0.53 11.56 4.11
C ARG A 84 -0.94 11.43 5.59
N VAL A 85 -1.45 12.51 6.16
CA VAL A 85 -2.15 12.49 7.45
C VAL A 85 -3.63 12.31 7.16
N GLY A 86 -4.22 11.23 7.67
CA GLY A 86 -5.63 10.89 7.48
C GLY A 86 -6.27 10.46 8.80
N ASN A 87 -7.57 10.19 8.75
CA ASN A 87 -8.38 9.66 9.85
C ASN A 87 -9.26 8.50 9.34
N PRO A 88 -10.05 7.83 10.21
CA PRO A 88 -10.90 6.69 9.81
C PRO A 88 -11.93 6.97 8.69
N GLY A 89 -12.28 8.23 8.43
CA GLY A 89 -13.22 8.65 7.37
C GLY A 89 -12.61 9.50 6.25
N CYS A 90 -11.36 9.94 6.36
CA CYS A 90 -10.73 10.82 5.38
C CYS A 90 -9.26 10.45 5.12
N ILE A 91 -8.90 10.26 3.85
CA ILE A 91 -7.57 9.84 3.43
C ILE A 91 -6.52 10.96 3.53
N GLN A 92 -6.97 12.21 3.58
CA GLN A 92 -6.12 13.39 3.76
C GLN A 92 -6.88 14.48 4.50
N THR A 93 -6.49 14.77 5.73
CA THR A 93 -7.07 15.86 6.52
C THR A 93 -6.34 17.17 6.28
N GLY A 94 -7.06 18.28 6.42
CA GLY A 94 -6.42 19.58 6.66
C GLY A 94 -5.60 19.53 7.95
N LEU A 95 -4.57 20.37 8.03
CA LEU A 95 -3.75 20.52 9.24
C LEU A 95 -4.18 21.75 10.06
N ASP A 96 -5.03 22.58 9.48
CA ASP A 96 -5.56 23.84 9.98
C ASP A 96 -6.88 23.69 10.75
N ASP A 97 -7.45 22.48 10.73
CA ASP A 97 -8.65 22.12 11.48
C ASP A 97 -8.28 21.01 12.48
N PRO A 98 -8.55 21.17 13.80
CA PRO A 98 -8.36 20.10 14.78
C PRO A 98 -9.11 18.80 14.41
N GLY A 99 -10.15 18.90 13.57
CA GLY A 99 -10.92 17.77 13.08
C GLY A 99 -11.82 17.15 14.14
N ASP A 100 -12.91 16.52 13.69
CA ASP A 100 -13.98 16.00 14.54
C ASP A 100 -13.59 14.77 15.40
N TYR A 101 -12.31 14.40 15.45
CA TYR A 101 -11.79 13.15 16.05
C TYR A 101 -10.94 13.38 17.31
N LEU A 102 -10.77 14.64 17.74
CA LEU A 102 -9.99 15.02 18.92
C LEU A 102 -10.86 15.48 20.13
N THR A 103 -12.19 15.36 20.05
CA THR A 103 -13.13 15.68 21.15
C THR A 103 -13.65 14.44 21.86
#